data_AF-A0A7J3TNL1-F1
#
_entry.id   AF-A0A7J3TNL1-F1
#
_cell.length_a   1.000
_cell.length_b   1.000
_cell.length_c   1.000
_cell.angle_alpha   90.00
_cell.angle_beta   90.00
_cell.angle_gamma   90.00
#
_symmetry.space_group_name_H-M   'P 1'
#
loop_
_entity.id
_entity.type
_entity.pdbx_description
1 polymer ?
#
loop_
_entity_poly.entity_id
_entity_poly.type
_entity_poly.pdbx_seq_one_letter_code
_entity_poly.pdbx_strand_id
1 'polypeptide(L)'
;MPLLMQNQEGMAMLYQLIELVREKNIFRWDKKKIEIKLIATILYYAGISLRKTSKFLRDFEKFSHEALRQWYHKFAQLFTNSRKYRRCIAIDETKIKIGNEWYYIWAAIDVDTWEILGVMVTKWRTSIDVIRFVNSFLIYCKNKPLIKIDRAPWYRWVLKRMGLQYEHETRGERNAIEGWFNILKTRLKRFWKRFPSNASKESVEKWVTAFVAIYNLEVRIS
;
A
#
# COMPACT_ATOMS: atom_id res chain seq x y z
N MET A 1 -1.17 -13.64 35.41
CA MET A 1 -0.98 -12.43 34.56
C MET A 1 -0.32 -12.80 33.22
N PRO A 2 -1.06 -13.28 32.21
CA PRO A 2 -0.50 -13.49 30.85
C PRO A 2 -0.98 -12.46 29.81
N LEU A 3 -1.94 -11.58 30.14
CA LEU A 3 -2.61 -10.68 29.19
C LEU A 3 -1.85 -9.37 28.87
N LEU A 4 -0.70 -9.10 29.50
CA LEU A 4 0.04 -7.85 29.30
C LEU A 4 1.19 -7.94 28.28
N MET A 5 1.61 -9.14 27.86
CA MET A 5 2.71 -9.29 26.90
C MET A 5 2.27 -9.31 25.42
N GLN A 6 0.98 -9.52 25.13
CA GLN A 6 0.44 -9.38 23.77
C GLN A 6 0.02 -7.94 23.41
N ASN A 7 0.06 -7.00 24.37
CA ASN A 7 -0.37 -5.61 24.18
C ASN A 7 0.76 -4.64 23.80
N GLN A 8 2.01 -5.10 23.65
CA GLN A 8 3.14 -4.22 23.33
C GLN A 8 3.25 -3.90 21.82
N GLU A 9 2.98 -4.86 20.93
CA GLU A 9 3.08 -4.68 19.48
C GLU A 9 2.00 -3.72 18.93
N GLY A 10 0.74 -3.89 19.36
CA GLY A 10 -0.36 -3.02 18.97
C GLY A 10 -0.17 -1.56 19.43
N MET A 11 0.42 -1.37 20.61
CA MET A 11 0.77 -0.04 21.11
C MET A 11 1.96 0.55 20.35
N ALA A 12 2.96 -0.26 19.98
CA ALA A 12 4.12 0.19 19.20
C ALA A 12 3.71 0.75 17.82
N MET A 13 2.79 0.08 17.11
CA MET A 13 2.28 0.57 15.83
C MET A 13 1.52 1.90 15.98
N LEU A 14 0.68 2.03 17.00
CA LEU A 14 -0.08 3.24 17.24
C LEU A 14 0.85 4.42 17.56
N TYR A 15 1.87 4.22 18.40
CA TYR A 15 2.84 5.27 18.72
C TYR A 15 3.65 5.71 17.49
N GLN A 16 4.16 4.77 16.70
CA GLN A 16 4.86 5.12 15.46
C GLN A 16 3.97 5.87 14.48
N LEU A 17 2.69 5.49 14.37
CA LEU A 17 1.72 6.21 13.55
C LEU A 17 1.45 7.62 14.07
N ILE A 18 1.35 7.82 15.38
CA ILE A 18 1.18 9.16 15.98
C ILE A 18 2.35 10.06 15.59
N GLU A 19 3.59 9.59 15.78
CA GLU A 19 4.79 10.35 15.47
C GLU A 19 4.87 10.70 13.98
N LEU A 20 4.67 9.71 13.09
CA LEU A 20 4.71 9.93 11.64
C LEU A 20 3.62 10.88 11.15
N VAL A 21 2.41 10.79 11.70
CA VAL A 21 1.29 11.65 11.31
C VAL A 21 1.50 13.09 11.75
N ARG A 22 2.15 13.29 12.90
CA ARG A 22 2.56 14.61 13.40
C ARG A 22 3.70 15.20 12.57
N GLU A 23 4.77 14.44 12.37
CA GLU A 23 5.95 14.85 11.59
C GLU A 23 5.57 15.29 10.17
N LYS A 24 4.72 14.49 9.49
CA LYS A 24 4.27 14.80 8.13
C LYS A 24 3.07 15.76 8.07
N ASN A 25 2.59 16.25 9.21
CA ASN A 25 1.45 17.17 9.31
C ASN A 25 0.22 16.73 8.46
N ILE A 26 -0.12 15.43 8.55
CA ILE A 26 -1.17 14.80 7.74
C ILE A 26 -2.55 15.43 8.05
N PHE A 27 -2.76 15.78 9.31
CA PHE A 27 -3.98 16.39 9.81
C PHE A 27 -3.78 17.85 10.22
N ARG A 28 -3.62 18.74 9.23
CA ARG A 28 -3.51 20.20 9.45
C ARG A 28 -4.59 20.82 10.35
N TRP A 29 -5.80 20.25 10.39
CA TRP A 29 -6.90 20.72 11.24
C TRP A 29 -7.32 19.62 12.21
N ASP A 30 -7.03 19.82 13.50
CA ASP A 30 -7.38 18.90 14.57
C ASP A 30 -8.75 19.22 15.19
N LYS A 31 -9.78 19.32 14.34
CA LYS A 31 -11.18 19.37 14.80
C LYS A 31 -11.62 18.09 15.55
N LYS A 32 -10.84 17.01 15.44
CA LYS A 32 -11.10 15.68 16.02
C LYS A 32 -9.79 15.14 16.57
N LYS A 33 -9.86 14.43 17.70
CA LYS A 33 -8.71 13.81 18.36
C LYS A 33 -7.93 12.92 17.39
N ILE A 34 -6.60 13.08 17.37
CA ILE A 34 -5.73 12.37 16.43
C ILE A 34 -5.81 10.86 16.67
N GLU A 35 -5.88 10.43 17.93
CA GLU A 35 -5.98 9.03 18.35
C GLU A 35 -7.22 8.36 17.74
N ILE A 36 -8.36 9.05 17.74
CA ILE A 36 -9.59 8.56 17.11
C ILE A 36 -9.42 8.42 15.60
N LYS A 37 -8.79 9.40 14.93
CA LYS A 37 -8.52 9.31 13.48
C LYS A 37 -7.62 8.11 13.16
N LEU A 38 -6.61 7.85 13.98
CA LEU A 38 -5.70 6.71 13.82
C LEU A 38 -6.42 5.39 14.06
N ILE A 39 -7.11 5.23 15.19
CA ILE A 39 -7.87 4.02 15.52
C ILE A 39 -8.90 3.73 14.42
N ALA A 40 -9.65 4.74 13.97
CA ALA A 40 -10.62 4.57 12.89
C ALA A 40 -9.95 4.11 11.58
N THR A 41 -8.78 4.66 11.26
CA THR A 41 -8.00 4.27 10.07
C THR A 41 -7.50 2.82 10.18
N ILE A 42 -6.98 2.43 11.34
CA ILE A 42 -6.48 1.06 11.61
C ILE A 42 -7.64 0.05 11.55
N LEU A 43 -8.79 0.35 12.17
CA LEU A 43 -9.99 -0.49 12.09
C LEU A 43 -10.45 -0.69 10.64
N TYR A 44 -10.42 0.38 9.85
CA TYR A 44 -10.74 0.29 8.43
C TYR A 44 -9.69 -0.49 7.64
N TYR A 45 -8.40 -0.35 7.95
CA TYR A 45 -7.31 -1.14 7.35
C TYR A 45 -7.49 -2.64 7.64
N ALA A 46 -7.78 -3.01 8.90
CA ALA A 46 -8.13 -4.37 9.35
C ALA A 46 -9.43 -4.91 8.70
N GLY A 47 -10.13 -4.06 7.96
CA GLY A 47 -11.19 -4.42 7.03
C GLY A 47 -12.59 -4.30 7.60
N ILE A 48 -12.77 -3.49 8.65
CA ILE A 48 -14.09 -3.00 9.06
C ILE A 48 -14.56 -1.97 8.01
N SER A 49 -15.86 -1.90 7.73
CA SER A 49 -16.39 -0.91 6.78
C SER A 49 -16.32 0.51 7.37
N LEU A 50 -16.27 1.54 6.51
CA LEU A 50 -16.24 2.94 6.96
C LEU A 50 -17.45 3.28 7.85
N ARG A 51 -18.64 2.83 7.44
CA ARG A 51 -19.89 3.04 8.18
C ARG A 51 -19.90 2.31 9.53
N LYS A 52 -19.44 1.05 9.56
CA LYS A 52 -19.36 0.28 10.81
C LYS A 52 -18.34 0.90 11.77
N THR A 53 -17.20 1.37 11.26
CA THR A 53 -16.16 2.06 12.05
C THR A 53 -16.69 3.36 12.66
N SER A 54 -17.34 4.21 11.84
CA SER A 54 -17.99 5.44 12.31
C SER A 54 -19.07 5.17 13.36
N LYS A 55 -19.87 4.10 13.20
CA LYS A 55 -20.86 3.69 14.20
C LYS A 55 -20.20 3.19 15.49
N PHE A 56 -19.13 2.40 15.39
CA PHE A 56 -18.41 1.83 16.54
C PHE A 56 -17.75 2.91 17.41
N LEU A 57 -17.20 3.96 16.78
CA LEU A 57 -16.51 5.04 17.50
C LEU A 57 -17.42 6.22 17.86
N ARG A 58 -18.73 6.12 17.60
CA ARG A 58 -19.70 7.21 17.75
C ARG A 58 -19.76 7.79 19.16
N ASP A 59 -19.64 6.93 20.17
CA ASP A 59 -19.75 7.34 21.59
C ASP A 59 -18.46 7.97 22.11
N PHE A 60 -17.32 7.72 21.44
CA PHE A 60 -16.06 8.39 21.73
C PHE A 60 -15.94 9.72 21.00
N GLU A 61 -16.34 9.76 19.73
CA GLU A 61 -16.23 10.96 18.89
C GLU A 61 -17.11 10.80 17.63
N LYS A 62 -17.96 11.79 17.33
CA LYS A 62 -18.84 11.75 16.15
C LYS A 62 -18.10 12.20 14.89
N PHE A 63 -18.09 11.35 13.85
CA PHE A 63 -17.61 11.66 12.51
C PHE A 63 -18.35 10.84 11.44
N SER A 64 -18.40 11.34 10.20
CA SER A 64 -19.05 10.65 9.09
C SER A 64 -18.12 9.61 8.45
N HIS A 65 -18.70 8.63 7.76
CA HIS A 65 -17.93 7.65 6.98
C HIS A 65 -17.09 8.31 5.87
N GLU A 66 -17.55 9.43 5.31
CA GLU A 66 -16.79 10.23 4.33
C GLU A 66 -15.59 10.96 4.98
N ALA A 67 -15.73 11.44 6.22
CA ALA A 67 -14.59 12.00 6.95
C ALA A 67 -13.50 10.93 7.15
N LEU A 68 -13.88 9.72 7.56
CA LEU A 68 -12.95 8.60 7.67
C LEU A 68 -12.32 8.22 6.32
N ARG A 69 -13.10 8.22 5.23
CA ARG A 69 -12.55 8.02 3.89
C ARG A 69 -11.47 9.05 3.57
N GLN A 70 -11.73 10.33 3.81
CA GLN A 70 -10.74 11.38 3.58
C GLN A 70 -9.50 11.21 4.45
N TRP A 71 -9.66 10.85 5.73
CA TRP A 71 -8.53 10.56 6.62
C TRP A 71 -7.68 9.41 6.10
N TYR A 72 -8.31 8.30 5.70
CA TYR A 72 -7.61 7.15 5.13
C TYR A 72 -6.82 7.53 3.87
N HIS A 73 -7.41 8.30 2.95
CA HIS A 73 -6.71 8.74 1.75
C HIS A 73 -5.49 9.63 2.04
N LYS A 74 -5.49 10.38 3.16
CA LYS A 74 -4.34 11.19 3.55
C LYS A 74 -3.14 10.34 3.99
N PHE A 75 -3.35 9.10 4.45
CA PHE A 75 -2.27 8.18 4.81
C PHE A 75 -1.41 7.80 3.60
N ALA A 76 -1.87 8.03 2.37
CA ALA A 76 -1.02 7.89 1.19
C ALA A 76 0.25 8.76 1.27
N GLN A 77 0.21 9.91 1.98
CA GLN A 77 1.36 10.79 2.18
C GLN A 77 2.40 10.21 3.16
N LEU A 78 2.00 9.20 3.96
CA LEU A 78 2.92 8.47 4.82
C LEU A 78 3.79 7.50 4.02
N PHE A 79 3.39 7.13 2.79
CA PHE A 79 4.15 6.21 1.96
C PHE A 79 5.57 6.74 1.72
N THR A 80 6.54 6.03 2.27
CA THR A 80 7.96 6.26 2.08
C THR A 80 8.74 5.03 2.53
N ASN A 81 9.92 4.84 1.94
CA ASN A 81 10.83 3.78 2.30
C ASN A 81 12.22 4.36 2.54
N SER A 82 13.00 3.69 3.40
CA SER A 82 14.40 4.06 3.60
C SER A 82 15.21 3.74 2.35
N ARG A 83 16.16 4.62 2.04
CA ARG A 83 17.12 4.39 0.96
C ARG A 83 18.18 3.40 1.42
N LYS A 84 18.21 2.18 0.86
CA LYS A 84 19.14 1.10 1.26
C LYS A 84 19.57 0.23 0.09
N TYR A 85 20.58 -0.60 0.31
CA TYR A 85 20.94 -1.67 -0.62
C TYR A 85 19.80 -2.69 -0.67
N ARG A 86 19.44 -3.15 -1.86
CA ARG A 86 18.41 -4.18 -2.09
C ARG A 86 18.94 -5.20 -3.07
N ARG A 87 18.91 -6.47 -2.67
CA ARG A 87 19.42 -7.56 -3.50
C ARG A 87 18.47 -7.81 -4.67
N CYS A 88 17.19 -7.99 -4.39
CA CYS A 88 16.19 -8.39 -5.36
C CYS A 88 14.84 -7.70 -5.10
N ILE A 89 14.18 -7.27 -6.17
CA ILE A 89 12.85 -6.67 -6.13
C ILE A 89 11.96 -7.44 -7.11
N ALA A 90 10.84 -7.96 -6.61
CA ALA A 90 9.82 -8.55 -7.46
C ALA A 90 8.80 -7.48 -7.90
N ILE A 91 8.47 -7.47 -9.18
CA ILE A 91 7.51 -6.57 -9.82
C ILE A 91 6.45 -7.42 -10.53
N ASP A 92 5.19 -7.09 -10.30
CA ASP A 92 4.06 -7.79 -10.90
C ASP A 92 2.81 -6.89 -10.86
N GLU A 93 1.77 -7.31 -11.57
CA GLU A 93 0.54 -6.56 -11.74
C GLU A 93 -0.69 -7.43 -11.52
N THR A 94 -1.72 -6.85 -10.91
CA THR A 94 -3.03 -7.48 -10.83
C THR A 94 -4.10 -6.62 -11.48
N LYS A 95 -5.04 -7.27 -12.17
CA LYS A 95 -6.24 -6.63 -12.68
C LYS A 95 -7.21 -6.29 -11.54
N ILE A 96 -7.81 -5.11 -11.63
CA ILE A 96 -8.91 -4.66 -10.77
C ILE A 96 -10.00 -4.01 -11.62
N LYS A 97 -11.22 -3.94 -11.07
CA LYS A 97 -12.35 -3.27 -11.71
C LYS A 97 -12.68 -1.97 -10.96
N ILE A 98 -12.66 -0.86 -11.68
CA ILE A 98 -13.09 0.46 -11.19
C ILE A 98 -14.33 0.85 -11.99
N GLY A 99 -15.49 0.90 -11.34
CA GLY A 99 -16.77 1.01 -12.04
C GLY A 99 -16.97 -0.14 -13.03
N ASN A 100 -17.05 0.18 -14.32
CA ASN A 100 -17.21 -0.79 -15.41
C ASN A 100 -15.93 -1.09 -16.20
N GLU A 101 -14.83 -0.40 -15.90
CA GLU A 101 -13.57 -0.52 -16.64
C GLU A 101 -12.53 -1.35 -15.88
N TRP A 102 -11.63 -1.97 -16.63
CA TRP A 102 -10.49 -2.71 -16.10
C TRP A 102 -9.26 -1.80 -15.97
N TYR A 103 -8.60 -1.91 -14.82
CA TYR A 103 -7.35 -1.25 -14.50
C TYR A 103 -6.34 -2.26 -13.97
N TYR A 104 -5.09 -1.86 -13.89
CA TYR A 104 -3.97 -2.65 -13.38
C TYR A 104 -3.35 -1.94 -12.18
N ILE A 105 -3.19 -2.66 -11.07
CA ILE A 105 -2.34 -2.25 -9.96
C ILE A 105 -0.98 -2.89 -10.16
N TRP A 106 0.05 -2.07 -10.29
CA TRP A 106 1.45 -2.47 -10.27
C TRP A 106 1.94 -2.42 -8.84
N ALA A 107 2.77 -3.39 -8.47
CA ALA A 107 3.46 -3.39 -7.19
C ALA A 107 4.92 -3.83 -7.36
N ALA A 108 5.79 -3.28 -6.51
CA ALA A 108 7.19 -3.65 -6.41
C ALA A 108 7.47 -3.97 -4.95
N ILE A 109 7.97 -5.17 -4.66
CA ILE A 109 8.25 -5.65 -3.30
C ILE A 109 9.72 -5.98 -3.16
N ASP A 110 10.33 -5.56 -2.05
CA ASP A 110 11.64 -6.05 -1.61
C ASP A 110 11.47 -7.49 -1.13
N VAL A 111 12.10 -8.46 -1.79
CA VAL A 111 11.87 -9.88 -1.50
C VAL A 111 12.44 -10.29 -0.14
N ASP A 112 13.43 -9.54 0.36
CA ASP A 112 14.11 -9.83 1.62
C ASP A 112 13.29 -9.28 2.80
N THR A 113 12.77 -8.06 2.67
CA THR A 113 12.09 -7.37 3.79
C THR A 113 10.58 -7.33 3.67
N TRP A 114 10.00 -7.83 2.57
CA TRP A 114 8.57 -7.77 2.26
C TRP A 114 7.97 -6.36 2.22
N GLU A 115 8.82 -5.32 2.19
CA GLU A 115 8.37 -3.95 2.06
C GLU A 115 7.95 -3.67 0.62
N ILE A 116 6.77 -3.09 0.44
CA ILE A 116 6.35 -2.58 -0.87
C ILE A 116 7.07 -1.25 -1.13
N LEU A 117 7.80 -1.18 -2.23
CA LEU A 117 8.63 -0.04 -2.62
C LEU A 117 7.92 0.90 -3.59
N GLY A 118 6.85 0.44 -4.23
CA GLY A 118 6.05 1.25 -5.14
C GLY A 118 4.72 0.59 -5.47
N VAL A 119 3.70 1.42 -5.64
CA VAL A 119 2.41 1.04 -6.24
C VAL A 119 1.96 2.10 -7.22
N MET A 120 1.33 1.67 -8.31
CA MET A 120 0.79 2.56 -9.33
C MET A 120 -0.45 1.93 -9.94
N VAL A 121 -1.43 2.74 -10.33
CA VAL A 121 -2.62 2.28 -11.05
C VAL A 121 -2.51 2.75 -12.49
N THR A 122 -2.83 1.89 -13.47
CA THR A 122 -2.90 2.28 -14.89
C THR A 122 -4.07 1.61 -15.59
N LYS A 123 -4.51 2.21 -16.71
CA LYS A 123 -5.53 1.61 -17.58
C LYS A 123 -4.91 0.55 -18.50
N TRP A 124 -3.65 0.75 -18.88
CA TRP A 124 -2.93 -0.07 -19.84
C TRP A 124 -1.62 -0.61 -19.26
N ARG A 125 -0.99 -1.55 -19.98
CA ARG A 125 0.32 -2.10 -19.63
C ARG A 125 1.30 -1.83 -20.76
N THR A 126 1.90 -0.65 -20.72
CA THR A 126 2.84 -0.18 -21.74
C THR A 126 4.25 -0.07 -21.19
N SER A 127 5.26 -0.06 -22.06
CA SER A 127 6.64 0.19 -21.67
C SER A 127 6.83 1.55 -20.97
N ILE A 128 6.01 2.55 -21.30
CA ILE A 128 6.04 3.87 -20.64
C ILE A 128 5.57 3.74 -19.18
N ASP A 129 4.53 2.93 -18.93
CA ASP A 129 4.06 2.64 -17.57
C ASP A 129 5.17 1.96 -16.76
N VAL A 130 5.88 0.99 -17.34
CA VAL A 130 7.02 0.32 -16.68
C VAL A 130 8.11 1.31 -16.32
N ILE A 131 8.50 2.22 -17.24
CA ILE A 131 9.53 3.24 -16.96
C ILE A 131 9.11 4.10 -15.76
N ARG A 132 7.87 4.59 -15.77
CA ARG A 132 7.33 5.41 -14.66
C ARG A 132 7.33 4.62 -13.36
N PHE A 133 6.93 3.36 -13.42
CA PHE A 133 6.84 2.50 -12.25
C PHE A 133 8.21 2.21 -11.65
N VAL A 134 9.16 1.78 -12.47
CA VAL A 134 10.52 1.45 -12.02
C VAL A 134 11.21 2.67 -11.42
N ASN A 135 11.12 3.84 -12.07
CA ASN A 135 11.68 5.08 -11.52
C ASN A 135 11.07 5.46 -10.17
N SER A 136 9.79 5.16 -9.94
CA SER A 136 9.10 5.52 -8.69
C SER A 136 9.68 4.84 -7.44
N PHE A 137 10.25 3.64 -7.57
CA PHE A 137 10.81 2.90 -6.44
C PHE A 137 12.34 2.82 -6.43
N LEU A 138 13.01 3.02 -7.58
CA LEU A 138 14.47 3.02 -7.64
C LEU A 138 15.11 4.12 -6.78
N ILE A 139 14.39 5.21 -6.50
CA ILE A 139 14.84 6.28 -5.58
C ILE A 139 15.17 5.73 -4.19
N TYR A 140 14.54 4.63 -3.78
CA TYR A 140 14.80 3.97 -2.51
C TYR A 140 16.00 3.02 -2.58
N CYS A 141 16.56 2.75 -3.74
CA CYS A 141 17.69 1.83 -3.89
C CYS A 141 19.03 2.59 -3.86
N LYS A 142 20.02 2.07 -3.13
CA LYS A 142 21.41 2.53 -3.20
C LYS A 142 22.18 1.90 -4.36
N ASN A 143 21.70 0.77 -4.88
CA ASN A 143 22.27 -0.02 -5.95
C ASN A 143 21.26 -0.21 -7.10
N LYS A 144 21.68 -0.93 -8.14
CA LYS A 144 20.79 -1.50 -9.17
C LYS A 144 20.39 -2.92 -8.74
N PRO A 145 19.18 -3.11 -8.17
CA PRO A 145 18.75 -4.42 -7.70
C PRO A 145 18.48 -5.37 -8.87
N LEU A 146 18.54 -6.68 -8.61
CA LEU A 146 17.98 -7.67 -9.50
C LEU A 146 16.46 -7.50 -9.55
N ILE A 147 15.89 -7.43 -10.74
CA ILE A 147 14.45 -7.28 -10.94
C ILE A 147 13.83 -8.62 -11.34
N LYS A 148 12.94 -9.15 -10.50
CA LYS A 148 12.14 -10.33 -10.84
C LYS A 148 10.80 -9.92 -11.41
N ILE A 149 10.49 -10.42 -12.60
CA ILE A 149 9.29 -10.09 -13.37
C ILE A 149 8.61 -11.34 -13.89
N ASP A 150 7.35 -11.18 -14.29
CA ASP A 150 6.66 -12.17 -15.10
C ASP A 150 7.23 -12.24 -16.54
N ARG A 151 6.60 -13.05 -17.41
CA ARG A 151 7.01 -13.18 -18.81
C ARG A 151 6.46 -12.06 -19.70
N ALA A 152 5.93 -10.98 -19.13
CA ALA A 152 5.27 -9.98 -19.94
C ALA A 152 6.26 -9.18 -20.81
N PRO A 153 5.87 -8.88 -22.06
CA PRO A 153 6.76 -8.28 -23.04
C PRO A 153 7.15 -6.83 -22.71
N TRP A 154 6.32 -6.10 -21.96
CA TRP A 154 6.54 -4.68 -21.66
C TRP A 154 7.74 -4.41 -20.73
N TYR A 155 8.21 -5.42 -19.99
CA TYR A 155 9.32 -5.26 -19.05
C TYR A 155 10.70 -5.33 -19.70
N ARG A 156 10.93 -6.33 -20.57
CA ARG A 156 12.28 -6.73 -21.01
C ARG A 156 13.09 -5.58 -21.59
N TRP A 157 12.50 -4.87 -22.55
CA TRP A 157 13.17 -3.77 -23.23
C TRP A 157 13.46 -2.61 -22.27
N VAL A 158 12.54 -2.32 -21.36
CA VAL A 158 12.67 -1.22 -20.39
C VAL A 158 13.78 -1.51 -19.39
N LEU A 159 13.78 -2.69 -18.77
CA LEU A 159 14.79 -3.07 -17.78
C LEU A 159 16.19 -3.10 -18.38
N LYS A 160 16.32 -3.64 -19.59
CA LYS A 160 17.59 -3.62 -20.35
C LYS A 160 18.05 -2.19 -20.61
N ARG A 161 17.15 -1.29 -21.06
CA ARG A 161 17.47 0.12 -21.32
C ARG A 161 17.88 0.88 -20.06
N MET A 162 17.31 0.54 -18.91
CA MET A 162 17.67 1.11 -17.61
C MET A 162 18.95 0.49 -17.01
N GLY A 163 19.53 -0.51 -17.69
CA GLY A 163 20.72 -1.23 -17.25
C GLY A 163 20.48 -2.00 -15.95
N LEU A 164 19.25 -2.48 -15.73
CA LEU A 164 18.88 -3.34 -14.61
C LEU A 164 19.01 -4.80 -15.04
N GLN A 165 19.61 -5.62 -14.18
CA GLN A 165 19.54 -7.06 -14.34
C GLN A 165 18.13 -7.53 -14.03
N TYR A 166 17.64 -8.51 -14.80
CA TYR A 166 16.32 -9.06 -14.57
C TYR A 166 16.30 -10.56 -14.82
N GLU A 167 15.44 -11.24 -14.07
CA GLU A 167 15.22 -12.68 -14.17
C GLU A 167 13.73 -12.99 -14.35
N HIS A 168 13.46 -13.98 -15.20
CA HIS A 168 12.14 -14.57 -15.34
C HIS A 168 12.04 -15.77 -14.41
N GLU A 169 11.31 -15.62 -13.32
CA GLU A 169 11.08 -16.73 -12.41
C GLU A 169 9.60 -17.14 -12.44
N THR A 170 9.36 -18.43 -12.63
CA THR A 170 8.00 -18.99 -12.64
C THR A 170 7.53 -19.36 -11.23
N ARG A 171 8.44 -19.71 -10.31
CA ARG A 171 8.20 -20.04 -8.89
C ARG A 171 9.45 -19.78 -8.06
N GLY A 172 9.32 -19.13 -6.90
CA GLY A 172 10.44 -18.75 -6.03
C GLY A 172 10.17 -17.46 -5.27
N GLU A 173 11.03 -16.46 -5.44
CA GLU A 173 10.96 -15.16 -4.74
C GLU A 173 9.73 -14.32 -5.17
N ARG A 174 9.06 -14.69 -6.26
CA ARG A 174 7.72 -14.15 -6.62
C ARG A 174 6.64 -14.48 -5.60
N ASN A 175 6.85 -15.45 -4.72
CA ASN A 175 5.92 -15.76 -3.64
C ASN A 175 5.64 -14.54 -2.76
N ALA A 176 6.61 -13.62 -2.60
CA ALA A 176 6.42 -12.39 -1.83
C ALA A 176 5.35 -11.49 -2.46
N ILE A 177 5.46 -11.20 -3.76
CA ILE A 177 4.51 -10.32 -4.44
C ILE A 177 3.15 -10.98 -4.64
N GLU A 178 3.11 -12.29 -4.91
CA GLU A 178 1.86 -13.06 -4.99
C GLU A 178 1.13 -13.10 -3.65
N GLY A 179 1.88 -13.31 -2.55
CA GLY A 179 1.39 -13.24 -1.19
C GLY A 179 0.78 -11.87 -0.88
N TRP A 180 1.50 -10.79 -1.19
CA TRP A 180 0.97 -9.44 -1.00
C TRP A 180 -0.28 -9.16 -1.85
N PHE A 181 -0.31 -9.59 -3.11
CA PHE A 181 -1.51 -9.45 -3.94
C PHE A 181 -2.69 -10.24 -3.38
N ASN A 182 -2.48 -11.38 -2.73
CA ASN A 182 -3.54 -12.11 -2.05
C ASN A 182 -4.10 -11.33 -0.85
N ILE A 183 -3.24 -10.66 -0.07
CA ILE A 183 -3.66 -9.76 1.01
C ILE A 183 -4.52 -8.62 0.43
N LEU A 184 -4.03 -7.93 -0.60
CA LEU A 184 -4.76 -6.86 -1.28
C LEU A 184 -6.09 -7.35 -1.83
N LYS A 185 -6.13 -8.47 -2.57
CA LYS A 185 -7.36 -9.05 -3.12
C LYS A 185 -8.36 -9.43 -2.02
N THR A 186 -7.89 -9.95 -0.89
CA THR A 186 -8.74 -10.26 0.27
C THR A 186 -9.36 -8.99 0.84
N ARG A 187 -8.58 -7.90 0.94
CA ARG A 187 -9.09 -6.60 1.33
C ARG A 187 -10.11 -6.04 0.33
N LEU A 188 -9.86 -6.21 -0.97
CA LEU A 188 -10.76 -5.77 -2.04
C LEU A 188 -12.08 -6.56 -2.11
N LYS A 189 -12.05 -7.86 -1.78
CA LYS A 189 -13.27 -8.69 -1.70
C LYS A 189 -14.30 -8.13 -0.71
N ARG A 190 -13.84 -7.51 0.40
CA ARG A 190 -14.73 -6.85 1.37
C ARG A 190 -15.46 -5.61 0.82
N PHE A 191 -15.03 -5.07 -0.32
CA PHE A 191 -15.73 -4.03 -1.08
C PHE A 191 -16.58 -4.62 -2.23
N TRP A 192 -17.01 -5.88 -2.14
CA TRP A 192 -17.69 -6.57 -3.25
C TRP A 192 -16.85 -6.61 -4.54
N LYS A 193 -15.51 -6.63 -4.38
CA LYS A 193 -14.51 -6.65 -5.48
C LYS A 193 -14.61 -5.45 -6.44
N ARG A 194 -15.29 -4.36 -6.05
CA ARG A 194 -15.45 -3.17 -6.89
C ARG A 194 -15.23 -1.91 -6.07
N PHE A 195 -14.39 -1.02 -6.59
CA PHE A 195 -14.45 0.36 -6.14
C PHE A 195 -15.74 1.00 -6.65
N PRO A 196 -16.35 1.92 -5.89
CA PRO A 196 -17.54 2.65 -6.31
C PRO A 196 -17.40 3.21 -7.73
N SER A 197 -18.48 3.28 -8.50
CA SER A 197 -18.45 3.79 -9.89
C SER A 197 -17.99 5.25 -9.99
N ASN A 198 -18.15 6.03 -8.91
CA ASN A 198 -17.66 7.40 -8.80
C ASN A 198 -16.19 7.49 -8.34
N ALA A 199 -15.51 6.38 -8.10
CA ALA A 199 -14.10 6.38 -7.74
C ALA A 199 -13.25 6.64 -9.00
N SER A 200 -12.50 7.74 -9.01
CA SER A 200 -11.50 7.99 -10.04
C SER A 200 -10.30 7.05 -9.89
N LYS A 201 -9.54 6.87 -10.98
CA LYS A 201 -8.24 6.18 -10.97
C LYS A 201 -7.34 6.71 -9.86
N GLU A 202 -7.23 8.03 -9.73
CA GLU A 202 -6.42 8.71 -8.70
C GLU A 202 -6.90 8.42 -7.28
N SER A 203 -8.23 8.35 -7.09
CA SER A 203 -8.81 7.95 -5.82
C SER A 203 -8.40 6.52 -5.46
N VAL A 204 -8.46 5.58 -6.41
CA VAL A 204 -8.05 4.19 -6.17
C VAL A 204 -6.55 4.11 -5.90
N GLU A 205 -5.73 4.83 -6.64
CA GLU A 205 -4.28 4.89 -6.41
C GLU A 205 -3.97 5.41 -5.00
N LYS A 206 -4.56 6.54 -4.58
CA LYS A 206 -4.43 7.05 -3.20
C LYS A 206 -4.87 6.02 -2.15
N TRP A 207 -5.95 5.29 -2.41
CA TRP A 207 -6.42 4.26 -1.50
C TRP A 207 -5.41 3.11 -1.37
N VAL A 208 -4.84 2.63 -2.48
CA VAL A 208 -3.83 1.57 -2.49
C VAL A 208 -2.53 2.05 -1.87
N THR A 209 -2.09 3.28 -2.14
CA THR A 209 -0.91 3.87 -1.51
C THR A 209 -1.08 4.00 0.00
N ALA A 210 -2.26 4.39 0.48
CA ALA A 210 -2.56 4.42 1.91
C ALA A 210 -2.56 3.01 2.53
N PHE A 211 -3.12 2.02 1.82
CA PHE A 211 -3.08 0.62 2.24
C PHE A 211 -1.64 0.12 2.39
N VAL A 212 -0.80 0.42 1.41
CA VAL A 212 0.63 0.08 1.43
C VAL A 212 1.38 0.80 2.54
N ALA A 213 1.09 2.09 2.79
CA ALA A 213 1.75 2.84 3.85
C ALA A 213 1.54 2.19 5.22
N ILE A 214 0.32 1.71 5.49
CA ILE A 214 0.00 1.02 6.75
C ILE A 214 0.61 -0.40 6.76
N TYR A 215 0.51 -1.13 5.65
CA TYR A 215 1.12 -2.46 5.50
C TYR A 215 2.64 -2.44 5.76
N ASN A 216 3.37 -1.48 5.17
CA ASN A 216 4.81 -1.37 5.39
C ASN A 216 5.17 -1.04 6.84
N LEU A 217 4.30 -0.35 7.57
CA LEU A 217 4.52 -0.12 9.01
C LEU A 217 4.35 -1.42 9.80
N GLU A 218 3.32 -2.20 9.48
CA GLU A 218 3.10 -3.52 10.08
C GLU A 218 4.31 -4.45 9.85
N VAL A 219 4.79 -4.53 8.60
CA VAL A 219 5.96 -5.35 8.23
C VAL A 219 7.26 -4.90 8.91
N ARG A 220 7.40 -3.62 9.27
CA ARG A 220 8.59 -3.11 9.98
C ARG A 220 8.57 -3.41 11.48
N ILE A 221 7.39 -3.69 12.03
CA ILE A 221 7.19 -3.95 13.46
C ILE A 221 7.17 -5.46 13.73
N SER A 222 6.76 -6.27 12.75
CA SER A 222 6.86 -7.74 12.78
C SER A 222 8.30 -8.24 12.70
#